data_AF-A0A6G0ZCC9-F1
#
_entry.id   AF-A0A6G0ZCC9-F1
#
_cell.length_a   1.000
_cell.length_b   1.000
_cell.length_c   1.000
_cell.angle_alpha   90.00
_cell.angle_beta   90.00
_cell.angle_gamma   90.00
#
_symmetry.space_group_name_H-M   'P 1'
#
loop_
_entity.id
_entity.type
_entity.pdbx_description
1 polymer ?
#
loop_
_entity_poly.entity_id
_entity_poly.type
_entity_poly.pdbx_seq_one_letter_code
_entity_poly.pdbx_strand_id
1 'polypeptide(L)'
;MQYGLRFIQLMKNRAYHSGIKTTPYEALFKCKIKIGLNTLNLPKEINYLTAITEKDTSTTITKIKINNKNAINLRKNATKNLGIQADEMKKLSDKKLLPVEIGSTVRVPVPDADKGRLNARNILAFVTEITDGFYRLGTKNGTLRQVTVHCLSKKLLHLDEVPAEELKS
;
A
#
# COMPACT_ATOMS: atom_id res chain seq x y z
N MET A 1 -2.58 11.73 29.00
CA MET A 1 -1.70 10.73 28.33
C MET A 1 -1.54 10.92 26.80
N GLN A 2 -1.81 12.10 26.20
CA GLN A 2 -1.76 12.22 24.71
C GLN A 2 -0.34 12.30 24.10
N TYR A 3 0.68 12.70 24.88
CA TYR A 3 2.04 12.84 24.35
C TYR A 3 2.71 11.51 24.03
N GLY A 4 2.42 10.45 24.80
CA GLY A 4 3.01 9.11 24.60
C GLY A 4 2.76 8.56 23.20
N LEU A 5 1.56 8.76 22.65
CA LEU A 5 1.21 8.29 21.30
C LEU A 5 2.03 8.99 20.22
N ARG A 6 2.31 10.29 20.38
CA ARG A 6 3.16 11.05 19.44
C ARG A 6 4.59 10.52 19.43
N PHE A 7 5.13 10.16 20.59
CA PHE A 7 6.46 9.53 20.69
C PHE A 7 6.48 8.15 20.04
N ILE A 8 5.48 7.31 20.28
CA ILE A 8 5.39 5.99 19.63
C ILE A 8 5.28 6.14 18.11
N GLN A 9 4.46 7.08 17.64
CA GLN A 9 4.34 7.37 16.21
C GLN A 9 5.67 7.82 15.60
N LEU A 10 6.40 8.69 16.29
CA LEU A 10 7.73 9.15 15.88
C LEU A 10 8.70 7.97 15.76
N MET A 11 8.71 7.08 16.76
CA MET A 11 9.55 5.89 16.77
C MET A 11 9.22 4.95 15.60
N LYS A 12 7.94 4.68 15.34
CA LYS A 12 7.50 3.86 14.20
C LYS A 12 7.85 4.51 12.86
N ASN A 13 7.67 5.82 12.73
CA ASN A 13 7.92 6.53 11.47
C ASN A 13 9.41 6.69 11.15
N ARG A 14 10.30 6.59 12.14
CA ARG A 14 11.75 6.65 11.96
C ARG A 14 12.39 5.26 11.79
N ALA A 15 11.69 4.18 12.12
CA ALA A 15 12.19 2.84 11.93
C ALA A 15 12.41 2.54 10.43
N TYR A 16 13.51 1.87 10.10
CA TYR A 16 13.79 1.47 8.73
C TYR A 16 12.88 0.31 8.32
N HIS A 17 12.24 0.44 7.16
CA HIS A 17 11.39 -0.59 6.61
C HIS A 17 12.10 -1.31 5.46
N SER A 18 12.38 -2.61 5.64
CA SER A 18 13.17 -3.44 4.72
C SER A 18 12.59 -3.57 3.31
N GLY A 19 11.26 -3.55 3.19
CA GLY A 19 10.55 -3.59 1.91
C GLY A 19 10.73 -2.33 1.06
N ILE A 20 10.38 -1.15 1.57
CA ILE A 20 10.54 0.14 0.86
C ILE A 20 11.98 0.69 0.86
N LYS A 21 12.89 0.05 1.61
CA LYS A 21 14.31 0.41 1.80
C LYS A 21 14.54 1.84 2.33
N THR A 22 13.59 2.40 3.07
CA THR A 22 13.68 3.72 3.70
C THR A 22 12.75 3.76 4.93
N THR A 23 12.74 4.87 5.66
CA THR A 23 11.81 5.07 6.79
C THR A 23 10.46 5.60 6.29
N PRO A 24 9.33 5.27 6.94
CA PRO A 24 8.02 5.81 6.54
C PRO A 24 7.98 7.34 6.51
N TYR A 25 8.66 8.01 7.46
CA TYR A 25 8.77 9.46 7.48
C TYR A 25 9.49 9.98 6.23
N GLU A 26 10.66 9.43 5.92
CA GLU A 26 11.46 9.87 4.77
C GLU A 26 10.74 9.58 3.45
N ALA A 27 10.04 8.45 3.33
CA ALA A 27 9.22 8.14 2.15
C ALA A 27 8.14 9.20 1.91
N LEU A 28 7.50 9.69 2.98
CA LEU A 28 6.39 10.63 2.90
C LEU A 28 6.84 12.10 2.79
N PHE A 29 7.66 12.55 3.75
CA PHE A 29 8.10 13.94 3.90
C PHE A 29 9.38 14.27 3.14
N LYS A 30 10.08 13.24 2.62
CA LYS A 30 11.20 13.37 1.68
C LYS A 30 12.44 14.06 2.25
N CYS A 31 12.55 14.09 3.57
CA CYS A 31 13.72 14.62 4.27
C CYS A 31 14.01 13.74 5.48
N LYS A 32 15.27 13.73 5.92
CA LYS A 32 15.61 13.09 7.19
C LYS A 32 14.85 13.82 8.30
N ILE A 33 14.28 13.04 9.20
CA ILE A 33 13.60 13.59 10.34
C ILE A 33 14.57 14.40 11.21
N LYS A 34 14.15 15.60 11.60
CA LYS A 34 14.91 16.48 12.49
C LYS A 34 14.34 16.30 13.90
N ILE A 35 15.17 15.84 14.83
CA ILE A 35 14.82 15.59 16.23
C ILE A 35 15.71 16.47 17.09
N GLY A 36 15.12 17.31 17.93
CA GLY A 36 15.86 18.19 18.84
C GLY A 36 16.55 19.38 18.17
N LEU A 37 17.05 20.31 18.98
CA LEU A 37 17.69 21.55 18.55
C LEU A 37 19.01 21.33 17.79
N ASN A 38 19.66 20.17 17.97
CA ASN A 38 20.92 19.81 17.33
C ASN A 38 20.80 19.41 15.85
N THR A 39 19.60 19.03 15.39
CA THR A 39 19.34 18.69 13.98
C THR A 39 18.86 19.88 13.14
N LEU A 40 18.46 20.95 13.82
CA LEU A 40 18.30 22.25 13.23
C LEU A 40 19.70 22.88 13.27
N ASN A 41 20.30 23.18 12.12
CA ASN A 41 21.54 23.97 12.04
C ASN A 41 21.23 25.42 12.46
N LEU A 42 20.77 25.60 13.70
CA LEU A 42 20.52 26.89 14.31
C LEU A 42 21.88 27.51 14.61
N PRO A 43 22.08 28.79 14.28
CA PRO A 43 23.22 29.54 14.79
C PRO A 43 23.29 29.37 16.30
N LYS A 44 24.46 29.02 16.84
CA LYS A 44 24.64 28.77 18.28
C LYS A 44 24.44 30.02 19.14
N GLU A 45 24.31 31.18 18.52
CA GLU A 45 24.01 32.46 19.15
C GLU A 45 22.87 33.13 18.38
N ILE A 46 21.70 33.26 19.02
CA ILE A 46 20.62 34.09 18.48
C ILE A 46 20.96 35.53 18.85
N ASN A 47 21.77 36.18 18.02
CA ASN A 47 21.89 37.63 18.04
C ASN A 47 20.75 38.19 17.17
N TYR A 48 19.76 38.85 17.78
CA TYR A 48 18.48 39.20 17.15
C TYR A 48 18.59 40.29 16.05
N LEU A 49 19.79 40.71 15.64
CA LEU A 49 20.00 41.85 14.73
C LEU A 49 21.20 41.68 13.76
N THR A 50 21.44 40.49 13.19
CA THR A 50 22.41 40.37 12.08
C THR A 50 21.70 40.52 10.74
N ALA A 51 22.11 41.53 9.96
CA ALA A 51 21.59 41.76 8.61
C ALA A 51 21.73 40.48 7.75
N ILE A 52 20.60 39.95 7.28
CA ILE A 52 20.58 38.80 6.36
C ILE A 52 21.27 39.24 5.07
N THR A 53 22.42 38.65 4.74
CA THR A 53 23.17 39.03 3.54
C THR A 53 22.71 38.24 2.32
N GLU A 54 22.93 38.76 1.11
CA GLU A 54 22.61 38.08 -0.16
C GLU A 54 23.31 36.71 -0.30
N LYS A 55 24.44 36.54 0.39
CA LYS A 55 25.18 35.28 0.45
C LYS A 55 24.43 34.22 1.29
N ASP A 56 23.76 34.64 2.36
CA ASP A 56 22.97 33.78 3.25
C ASP A 56 21.67 33.32 2.58
N THR A 57 21.04 34.18 1.77
CA THR A 57 19.85 33.83 0.98
C THR A 57 20.23 32.84 -0.13
N SER A 58 21.31 33.07 -0.87
CA SER A 58 21.81 32.18 -1.92
C SER A 58 22.19 30.78 -1.40
N THR A 59 22.85 30.71 -0.25
CA THR A 59 23.17 29.41 0.39
C THR A 59 21.93 28.68 0.90
N THR A 60 20.90 29.40 1.35
CA THR A 60 19.62 28.78 1.76
C THR A 60 18.86 28.22 0.57
N ILE A 61 18.80 28.96 -0.54
CA ILE A 61 18.15 28.54 -1.78
C ILE A 61 18.81 27.28 -2.35
N THR A 62 20.15 27.23 -2.38
CA THR A 62 20.88 26.04 -2.85
C THR A 62 20.62 24.82 -1.98
N LYS A 63 20.60 24.96 -0.64
CA LYS A 63 20.22 23.87 0.28
C LYS A 63 18.80 23.35 0.03
N ILE A 64 17.84 24.24 -0.19
CA ILE A 64 16.45 23.87 -0.53
C ILE A 64 16.41 23.07 -1.85
N LYS A 65 17.14 23.52 -2.88
CA LYS A 65 17.20 22.83 -4.17
C LYS A 65 17.80 21.43 -4.07
N ILE A 66 18.86 21.26 -3.29
CA ILE A 66 19.48 19.95 -3.02
C ILE A 66 18.51 19.03 -2.27
N ASN A 67 17.84 19.54 -1.22
CA ASN A 67 16.84 18.77 -0.47
C ASN A 67 15.68 18.32 -1.37
N ASN A 68 15.19 19.20 -2.27
CA ASN A 68 14.14 18.86 -3.23
C ASN A 68 14.59 17.78 -4.24
N LYS A 69 15.84 17.81 -4.69
CA LYS A 69 16.39 16.79 -5.59
C LYS A 69 16.50 15.42 -4.89
N ASN A 70 17.03 15.42 -3.67
CA ASN A 70 17.15 14.21 -2.84
C ASN A 70 15.77 13.61 -2.54
N ALA A 71 14.80 14.48 -2.25
CA ALA A 71 13.42 14.13 -2.01
C ALA A 71 12.74 13.41 -3.19
N ILE A 72 12.96 13.90 -4.42
CA ILE A 72 12.41 13.28 -5.64
C ILE A 72 13.05 11.90 -5.88
N ASN A 73 14.36 11.79 -5.70
CA ASN A 73 15.07 10.52 -5.88
C ASN A 73 14.60 9.47 -4.87
N LEU A 74 14.40 9.86 -3.61
CA LEU A 74 13.91 8.95 -2.58
C LEU A 74 12.51 8.42 -2.92
N ARG A 75 11.63 9.27 -3.45
CA ARG A 75 10.30 8.83 -3.93
C ARG A 75 10.39 7.84 -5.08
N LYS A 76 11.22 8.13 -6.08
CA LYS A 76 11.43 7.21 -7.21
C LYS A 76 11.89 5.84 -6.73
N ASN A 77 12.82 5.81 -5.77
CA ASN A 77 13.31 4.57 -5.18
C ASN A 77 12.23 3.85 -4.35
N ALA A 78 11.48 4.57 -3.53
CA ALA A 78 10.40 4.00 -2.74
C ALA A 78 9.29 3.41 -3.63
N THR A 79 8.87 4.11 -4.69
CA THR A 79 7.90 3.61 -5.68
C THR A 79 8.41 2.35 -6.37
N LYS A 80 9.70 2.33 -6.78
CA LYS A 80 10.31 1.14 -7.36
C LYS A 80 10.28 -0.04 -6.40
N ASN A 81 10.64 0.18 -5.13
CA ASN A 81 10.66 -0.87 -4.11
C ASN A 81 9.25 -1.36 -3.74
N LEU A 82 8.23 -0.50 -3.80
CA LEU A 82 6.84 -0.91 -3.67
C LEU A 82 6.42 -1.83 -4.82
N GLY A 83 6.82 -1.51 -6.05
CA GLY A 83 6.61 -2.39 -7.21
C GLY A 83 7.26 -3.75 -7.02
N ILE A 84 8.53 -3.78 -6.60
CA ILE A 84 9.25 -5.03 -6.31
C ILE A 84 8.52 -5.85 -5.24
N GLN A 85 8.06 -5.22 -4.15
CA GLN A 85 7.29 -5.94 -3.13
C GLN A 85 5.96 -6.47 -3.67
N ALA A 86 5.25 -5.70 -4.50
CA ALA A 86 4.01 -6.18 -5.11
C ALA A 86 4.27 -7.41 -5.99
N ASP A 87 5.36 -7.42 -6.76
CA ASP A 87 5.77 -8.57 -7.57
C ASP A 87 6.15 -9.79 -6.72
N GLU A 88 6.87 -9.59 -5.61
CA GLU A 88 7.19 -10.66 -4.65
C GLU A 88 5.93 -11.22 -4.00
N MET A 89 4.98 -10.37 -3.62
CA MET A 89 3.68 -10.76 -3.09
C MET A 89 2.88 -11.57 -4.12
N LYS A 90 2.89 -11.18 -5.39
CA LYS A 90 2.25 -11.91 -6.50
C LYS A 90 2.87 -13.29 -6.70
N LYS A 91 4.19 -13.37 -6.82
CA LYS A 91 4.93 -14.65 -6.96
C LYS A 91 4.66 -15.59 -5.78
N LEU A 92 4.61 -15.04 -4.56
CA LEU A 92 4.31 -15.83 -3.37
C LEU A 92 2.88 -16.37 -3.38
N SER A 93 1.91 -15.56 -3.83
CA SER A 93 0.52 -15.98 -4.00
C SER A 93 0.40 -17.08 -5.06
N ASP A 94 0.97 -16.87 -6.24
CA ASP A 94 0.97 -17.81 -7.37
C ASP A 94 1.61 -19.15 -6.99
N LYS A 95 2.62 -19.16 -6.10
CA LYS A 95 3.22 -20.39 -5.56
C LYS A 95 2.32 -21.12 -4.56
N LYS A 96 1.52 -20.39 -3.78
CA LYS A 96 0.69 -20.96 -2.71
C LYS A 96 -0.66 -21.47 -3.20
N LEU A 97 -1.16 -20.90 -4.29
CA LEU A 97 -2.49 -21.20 -4.82
C LEU A 97 -2.37 -21.93 -6.15
N LEU A 98 -3.16 -22.99 -6.30
CA LEU A 98 -3.27 -23.67 -7.58
C LEU A 98 -4.02 -22.75 -8.56
N PRO A 99 -3.54 -22.62 -9.82
CA PRO A 99 -4.27 -21.90 -10.85
C PRO A 99 -5.69 -22.46 -10.98
N VAL A 100 -6.66 -21.56 -11.08
CA VAL A 100 -8.07 -21.92 -11.17
C VAL A 100 -8.56 -21.65 -12.59
N GLU A 101 -9.20 -22.65 -13.20
CA GLU A 101 -9.76 -22.54 -14.54
C GLU A 101 -11.08 -21.75 -14.52
N ILE A 102 -11.37 -21.06 -15.64
CA ILE A 102 -12.64 -20.36 -15.84
C ILE A 102 -13.80 -21.35 -15.67
N GLY A 103 -14.87 -20.91 -15.02
CA GLY A 103 -16.04 -21.75 -14.70
C GLY A 103 -15.88 -22.60 -13.43
N SER A 104 -14.71 -22.63 -12.80
CA SER A 104 -14.53 -23.34 -11.53
C SER A 104 -15.22 -22.61 -10.37
N THR A 105 -15.82 -23.38 -9.46
CA THR A 105 -16.31 -22.86 -8.19
C THR A 105 -15.16 -22.61 -7.22
N VAL A 106 -15.17 -21.43 -6.59
CA VAL A 106 -14.19 -21.00 -5.60
C VAL A 106 -14.87 -20.53 -4.32
N ARG A 107 -14.16 -20.65 -3.20
CA ARG A 107 -14.57 -20.06 -1.92
C ARG A 107 -13.87 -18.72 -1.72
N VAL A 108 -14.66 -17.68 -1.51
CA VAL A 108 -14.19 -16.32 -1.22
C VAL A 108 -14.40 -16.05 0.27
N PRO A 109 -13.33 -15.86 1.06
CA PRO A 109 -13.47 -15.48 2.46
C PRO A 109 -14.03 -14.07 2.58
N VAL A 110 -15.01 -13.89 3.47
CA VAL A 110 -15.57 -12.56 3.76
C VAL A 110 -14.76 -11.92 4.89
N PRO A 111 -14.25 -10.69 4.73
CA PRO A 111 -13.57 -9.98 5.79
C PRO A 111 -14.46 -9.84 7.02
N ASP A 112 -13.88 -9.95 8.22
CA ASP A 112 -14.65 -9.82 9.46
C ASP A 112 -15.34 -8.45 9.58
N ALA A 113 -14.78 -7.40 8.97
CA ALA A 113 -15.38 -6.07 8.90
C ALA A 113 -16.74 -6.05 8.18
N ASP A 114 -16.90 -6.91 7.16
CA ASP A 114 -18.12 -7.00 6.35
C ASP A 114 -19.06 -8.11 6.85
N LYS A 115 -18.64 -8.84 7.89
CA LYS A 115 -19.31 -10.05 8.37
C LYS A 115 -20.14 -9.77 9.63
N GLY A 116 -21.47 -9.86 9.50
CA GLY A 116 -22.37 -9.89 10.65
C GLY A 116 -22.15 -11.15 11.52
N ARG A 117 -22.52 -11.08 12.81
CA ARG A 117 -22.26 -12.15 13.80
C ARG A 117 -22.71 -13.56 13.36
N LEU A 118 -23.81 -13.66 12.62
CA LEU A 118 -24.36 -14.94 12.13
C LEU A 118 -24.03 -15.25 10.65
N ASN A 119 -23.26 -14.40 9.97
CA ASN A 119 -22.99 -14.58 8.55
C ASN A 119 -21.98 -15.71 8.31
N ALA A 120 -22.12 -16.38 7.16
CA ALA A 120 -21.18 -17.39 6.70
C ALA A 120 -19.76 -16.81 6.55
N ARG A 121 -18.74 -17.63 6.85
CA ARG A 121 -17.33 -17.21 6.73
C ARG A 121 -16.84 -17.07 5.30
N ASN A 122 -17.46 -17.80 4.37
CA ASN A 122 -17.09 -17.81 2.97
C ASN A 122 -18.34 -17.74 2.09
N ILE A 123 -18.19 -17.13 0.91
CA ILE A 123 -19.18 -17.12 -0.16
C ILE A 123 -18.68 -18.05 -1.28
N LEU A 124 -19.61 -18.73 -1.97
CA LEU A 124 -19.30 -19.49 -3.17
C LEU A 124 -19.49 -18.60 -4.40
N ALA A 125 -18.52 -18.62 -5.30
CA ALA A 125 -18.54 -17.88 -6.55
C ALA A 125 -17.88 -18.71 -7.65
N PHE A 126 -18.21 -18.44 -8.91
CA PHE A 126 -17.55 -19.03 -10.07
C PHE A 126 -16.59 -18.04 -10.72
N VAL A 127 -15.49 -18.53 -11.30
CA VAL A 127 -14.55 -17.68 -12.04
C VAL A 127 -15.15 -17.30 -13.38
N THR A 128 -15.41 -16.01 -13.59
CA THR A 128 -15.98 -15.47 -14.83
C THR A 128 -14.90 -15.13 -15.84
N GLU A 129 -13.87 -14.39 -15.44
CA GLU A 129 -12.75 -14.00 -16.28
C GLU A 129 -11.45 -13.97 -15.46
N ILE A 130 -10.34 -14.15 -16.16
CA ILE A 130 -8.99 -14.06 -15.61
C ILE A 130 -8.26 -12.95 -16.38
N THR A 131 -7.83 -11.92 -15.67
CA THR A 131 -7.08 -10.79 -16.25
C THR A 131 -5.81 -10.58 -15.44
N ASP A 132 -4.64 -10.80 -16.07
CA ASP A 132 -3.32 -10.58 -15.46
C ASP A 132 -3.12 -11.23 -14.06
N GLY A 133 -3.71 -12.42 -13.85
CA GLY A 133 -3.65 -13.15 -12.58
C GLY A 133 -4.68 -12.71 -11.53
N PHE A 134 -5.57 -11.79 -11.86
CA PHE A 134 -6.72 -11.43 -11.06
C PHE A 134 -7.98 -12.16 -11.55
N TYR A 135 -8.79 -12.65 -10.61
CA TYR A 135 -10.02 -13.37 -10.91
C TYR A 135 -11.23 -12.46 -10.74
N ARG A 136 -12.04 -12.32 -11.79
CA ARG A 136 -13.42 -11.83 -11.69
C ARG A 136 -14.32 -12.97 -11.29
N LEU A 137 -15.13 -12.73 -10.28
CA LEU A 137 -15.95 -13.76 -9.64
C LEU A 137 -17.43 -13.42 -9.79
N GLY A 138 -18.21 -14.38 -10.28
CA GLY A 138 -19.66 -14.30 -10.40
C GLY A 138 -20.35 -15.07 -9.29
N THR A 139 -21.46 -14.54 -8.79
CA THR A 139 -22.41 -15.27 -7.95
C THR A 139 -23.76 -15.29 -8.64
N LYS A 140 -24.71 -16.10 -8.15
CA LYS A 140 -26.10 -16.08 -8.64
C LYS A 140 -26.79 -14.71 -8.57
N ASN A 141 -26.26 -13.78 -7.76
CA ASN A 141 -26.79 -12.43 -7.58
C ASN A 141 -26.01 -11.37 -8.39
N GLY A 142 -25.16 -11.81 -9.32
CA GLY A 142 -24.31 -10.94 -10.14
C GLY A 142 -22.82 -11.02 -9.79
N THR A 143 -22.04 -10.18 -10.47
CA THR A 143 -20.56 -10.15 -10.37
C THR A 143 -20.11 -9.42 -9.12
N LEU A 144 -19.13 -10.00 -8.41
CA LEU A 144 -18.47 -9.35 -7.28
C LEU A 144 -17.70 -8.12 -7.80
N ARG A 145 -18.01 -6.94 -7.23
CA ARG A 145 -17.37 -5.67 -7.60
C ARG A 145 -15.86 -5.67 -7.34
N GLN A 146 -15.41 -6.47 -6.38
CA GLN A 146 -14.01 -6.54 -5.99
C GLN A 146 -13.31 -7.70 -6.70
N VAL A 147 -12.25 -7.37 -7.44
CA VAL A 147 -11.40 -8.38 -8.07
C VAL A 147 -10.52 -9.04 -7.01
N THR A 148 -10.47 -10.37 -6.98
CA THR A 148 -9.81 -11.12 -5.91
C THR A 148 -8.59 -11.87 -6.46
N VAL A 149 -7.46 -11.74 -5.76
CA VAL A 149 -6.21 -12.47 -6.08
C VAL A 149 -6.17 -13.85 -5.41
N HIS A 150 -6.86 -13.98 -4.28
CA HIS A 150 -6.84 -15.18 -3.45
C HIS A 150 -8.19 -15.89 -3.47
N CYS A 151 -8.34 -16.84 -4.37
CA CYS A 151 -9.46 -17.77 -4.37
C CYS A 151 -8.95 -19.14 -3.90
N LEU A 152 -9.63 -19.71 -2.90
CA LEU A 152 -9.38 -21.10 -2.51
C LEU A 152 -10.19 -21.98 -3.46
N SER A 153 -9.52 -22.59 -4.43
CA SER A 153 -10.12 -23.60 -5.29
C SER A 153 -10.61 -24.76 -4.46
N LYS A 154 -11.91 -25.06 -4.61
CA LYS A 154 -12.49 -26.32 -4.17
C LYS A 154 -13.50 -26.75 -5.22
N LYS A 155 -13.26 -27.91 -5.83
CA LYS A 155 -14.17 -28.54 -6.79
C LYS A 155 -15.41 -29.03 -6.03
N LEU A 156 -16.44 -28.20 -5.93
CA LEU A 156 -17.60 -28.47 -5.05
C LEU A 156 -18.97 -28.38 -5.74
N LEU A 157 -19.15 -27.67 -6.87
CA LEU A 157 -20.44 -27.57 -7.58
C LEU A 157 -20.27 -27.50 -9.11
N HIS A 158 -21.26 -28.03 -9.85
CA HIS A 158 -21.33 -28.12 -11.32
C HIS A 158 -21.91 -26.84 -11.95
N LEU A 159 -21.60 -26.56 -13.22
CA LEU A 159 -21.81 -25.28 -13.92
C LEU A 159 -23.29 -24.92 -14.22
N ASP A 160 -24.23 -25.81 -13.90
CA ASP A 160 -25.60 -25.76 -14.45
C ASP A 160 -26.62 -24.94 -13.60
N GLU A 161 -26.19 -24.20 -12.58
CA GLU A 161 -27.09 -23.47 -11.67
C GLU A 161 -27.06 -21.92 -11.80
N VAL A 162 -26.45 -21.35 -12.85
CA VAL A 162 -26.45 -19.90 -13.06
C VAL A 162 -27.45 -19.53 -14.17
N PRO A 163 -28.52 -18.77 -13.87
CA PRO A 163 -29.46 -18.33 -14.91
C PRO A 163 -28.75 -17.39 -15.88
N ALA A 164 -28.86 -17.70 -17.17
CA ALA A 164 -28.29 -16.95 -18.28
C ALA A 164 -29.17 -15.77 -18.69
N GLU A 165 -29.42 -14.84 -17.77
CA GLU A 165 -30.11 -13.58 -18.04
C GLU A 165 -29.39 -12.52 -17.18
N GLU A 166 -28.61 -11.57 -17.69
CA GLU A 166 -28.91 -10.66 -18.80
C GLU A 166 -27.66 -10.44 -19.68
N LEU A 167 -27.73 -10.96 -20.91
CA LEU A 167 -27.02 -10.40 -22.06
C LEU A 167 -28.10 -9.80 -22.96
N LYS A 168 -28.01 -8.48 -23.17
CA LYS A 168 -28.87 -7.58 -23.99
C LYS A 168 -29.90 -6.77 -23.18
N SER A 169 -29.53 -5.54 -22.84
CA SER A 169 -29.83 -4.38 -23.69
C SER A 169 -28.87 -3.23 -23.43
#